data_AF-A0A8X6L5K7-F1
#
_entry.id   AF-A0A8X6L5K7-F1
#
_cell.length_a   1.000
_cell.length_b   1.000
_cell.length_c   1.000
_cell.angle_alpha   90.00
_cell.angle_beta   90.00
_cell.angle_gamma   90.00
#
_symmetry.space_group_name_H-M   'P 1'
#
loop_
_entity.id
_entity.type
_entity.pdbx_description
1 polymer ?
#
loop_
_entity_poly.entity_id
_entity_poly.type
_entity_poly.pdbx_seq_one_letter_code
_entity_poly.pdbx_strand_id
1 'polypeptide(L)'
;MAVSLEHLVRYHEDGNDFLFQIVTGDETWVHHFTPESKAASMEWKHPSSPVRKKFKTTPSAEIGSYTTAGIRNKSTGRKERF
;
A
#
# COMPACT_ATOMS: atom_id res chain seq x y z
N MET A 1 -29.02 7.15 -25.06
CA MET A 1 -29.36 6.43 -23.82
C MET A 1 -29.94 5.04 -24.15
N ALA A 2 -29.31 4.26 -25.04
CA ALA A 2 -29.87 2.98 -25.51
C ALA A 2 -29.27 1.76 -24.77
N VAL A 3 -27.98 1.84 -24.43
CA VAL A 3 -27.22 0.73 -23.85
C VAL A 3 -27.76 0.25 -22.50
N SER A 4 -28.22 1.17 -21.64
CA SER A 4 -28.80 0.81 -20.34
C SER A 4 -30.13 0.07 -20.46
N LEU A 5 -30.95 0.39 -21.46
CA LEU A 5 -32.24 -0.28 -21.69
C LEU A 5 -32.01 -1.68 -22.27
N GLU A 6 -31.07 -1.82 -23.20
CA GLU A 6 -30.67 -3.11 -23.78
C GLU A 6 -30.12 -4.07 -22.72
N HIS A 7 -29.28 -3.59 -21.80
CA HIS A 7 -28.79 -4.40 -20.69
C HIS A 7 -29.91 -4.84 -19.73
N LEU A 8 -30.90 -3.97 -19.47
CA LEU A 8 -32.04 -4.30 -18.63
C LEU A 8 -32.93 -5.37 -19.25
N VAL A 9 -33.19 -5.28 -20.56
CA VAL A 9 -33.96 -6.29 -21.30
C VAL A 9 -33.24 -7.64 -21.25
N ARG A 10 -31.94 -7.68 -21.53
CA ARG A 10 -31.15 -8.92 -21.46
C ARG A 10 -31.11 -9.51 -20.06
N TYR A 11 -31.00 -8.69 -19.02
CA TYR A 11 -31.08 -9.19 -17.64
C TYR A 11 -32.45 -9.81 -17.33
N HIS A 12 -33.54 -9.30 -17.91
CA HIS A 12 -34.87 -9.88 -17.73
C HIS A 12 -35.03 -11.22 -18.49
N GLU A 13 -34.34 -11.40 -19.61
CA GLU A 13 -34.40 -12.62 -20.43
C GLU A 13 -33.46 -13.72 -19.90
N ASP A 14 -32.21 -13.37 -19.58
CA ASP A 14 -31.13 -14.32 -19.26
C ASP A 14 -30.80 -14.36 -17.74
N GLY A 15 -31.30 -13.40 -16.96
CA GLY A 15 -31.12 -13.37 -15.51
C GLY A 15 -29.65 -13.32 -15.07
N ASN A 16 -29.27 -14.25 -14.19
CA ASN A 16 -27.91 -14.31 -13.64
C ASN A 16 -26.87 -14.80 -14.66
N ASP A 17 -27.27 -15.53 -15.70
CA ASP A 17 -26.34 -16.01 -16.73
C ASP A 17 -25.72 -14.84 -17.51
N PHE A 18 -26.49 -13.76 -17.70
CA PHE A 18 -25.97 -12.50 -18.24
C PHE A 18 -24.95 -11.85 -17.29
N LEU A 19 -25.19 -11.84 -15.98
CA LEU A 19 -24.26 -11.26 -15.01
C LEU A 19 -22.91 -12.00 -14.98
N PHE A 20 -22.92 -13.33 -15.13
CA PHE A 20 -21.68 -14.12 -15.18
C PHE A 20 -20.81 -13.85 -16.41
N GLN A 21 -21.39 -13.27 -17.47
CA GLN A 21 -20.66 -12.86 -18.67
C GLN A 21 -20.06 -11.44 -18.54
N ILE A 22 -20.46 -10.67 -17.52
CA ILE A 22 -19.92 -9.33 -17.29
C ILE A 22 -18.54 -9.44 -16.64
N VAL A 23 -17.51 -9.07 -17.39
CA VAL A 23 -16.15 -8.91 -16.85
C VAL A 23 -16.05 -7.54 -16.17
N THR A 24 -15.94 -7.54 -14.85
CA THR A 24 -15.65 -6.33 -14.06
C THR A 24 -14.14 -6.12 -13.96
N GLY A 25 -13.69 -4.91 -14.24
CA GLY A 25 -12.33 -4.46 -13.94
C GLY A 25 -12.37 -3.11 -13.26
N ASP A 26 -11.72 -2.99 -12.11
CA ASP A 26 -11.54 -1.75 -11.38
C ASP A 26 -10.06 -1.37 -11.29
N GLU A 27 -9.78 -0.07 -11.39
CA GLU A 27 -8.45 0.46 -11.15
C GLU A 27 -8.34 0.88 -9.69
N THR A 28 -7.53 0.15 -8.91
CA THR A 28 -7.18 0.55 -7.55
C THR A 28 -5.84 1.28 -7.56
N TRP A 29 -5.84 2.53 -7.07
CA TRP A 29 -4.60 3.29 -6.90
C TRP A 29 -3.82 2.72 -5.70
N VAL A 30 -2.69 2.08 -5.98
CA VAL A 30 -1.76 1.63 -4.94
C VAL A 30 -0.68 2.68 -4.75
N HIS A 31 -0.61 3.24 -3.55
CA HIS A 31 0.47 4.16 -3.18
C HIS A 31 1.79 3.38 -3.03
N HIS A 32 2.68 3.50 -4.03
CA HIS A 32 4.03 2.98 -3.92
C HIS A 32 4.88 3.92 -3.05
N PHE A 33 5.16 3.50 -1.81
CA PHE A 33 6.00 4.26 -0.89
C PHE A 33 7.47 3.85 -1.03
N THR A 34 8.31 4.75 -1.53
CA THR A 34 9.77 4.61 -1.46
C THR A 34 10.30 5.35 -0.23
N PRO A 35 10.65 4.64 0.87
CA PRO A 35 11.32 5.29 1.98
C PRO A 35 12.66 5.85 1.51
N GLU A 36 12.95 7.09 1.91
CA GLU A 36 14.29 7.64 1.76
C GLU A 36 15.29 6.75 2.51
N SER A 37 16.35 6.31 1.81
CA SER A 37 17.37 5.49 2.43
C SER A 37 18.18 6.29 3.44
N LYS A 38 18.75 5.61 4.46
CA LYS A 38 19.60 6.28 5.44
C LYS A 38 20.77 7.02 4.77
N ALA A 39 21.34 6.45 3.71
CA ALA A 39 22.44 7.04 2.95
C ALA A 39 21.99 8.29 2.17
N ALA A 40 20.79 8.27 1.58
CA ALA A 40 20.21 9.46 0.95
C ALA A 40 19.95 10.58 1.99
N SER A 41 19.53 10.21 3.21
CA SER A 41 19.26 11.16 4.30
C SER A 41 20.50 11.67 5.05
N MET A 42 21.72 11.42 4.54
CA MET A 42 22.96 11.88 5.16
C MET A 42 23.32 13.29 4.68
N GLU A 43 22.95 14.28 5.49
CA GLU A 43 23.38 15.66 5.33
C GLU A 43 24.73 15.86 6.04
N TRP A 44 25.72 16.43 5.34
CA TRP A 44 26.98 16.88 5.94
C TRP A 44 26.71 18.10 6.82
N LYS A 45 27.23 18.10 8.05
CA LYS A 45 26.97 19.20 9.00
C LYS A 45 28.18 19.50 9.87
N HIS A 46 28.26 20.76 10.27
CA HIS A 46 29.28 21.25 11.20
C HIS A 46 29.06 20.66 12.61
N PRO A 47 30.13 20.35 13.37
CA PRO A 47 30.02 19.76 14.71
C PRO A 47 29.20 20.58 15.72
N SER A 48 29.15 21.91 15.56
CA SER A 48 28.34 22.79 16.41
C SER A 48 26.86 22.88 15.99
N SER A 49 26.46 22.20 14.92
CA SER A 49 25.09 22.28 14.40
C SER A 49 24.11 21.43 15.22
N PRO A 50 22.90 21.94 15.52
CA PRO A 50 21.89 21.20 16.25
C PRO A 50 21.46 19.91 15.52
N VAL A 51 21.17 18.87 16.28
CA VAL A 51 20.74 17.58 15.72
C VAL A 51 19.29 17.66 15.26
N ARG A 52 19.07 17.54 13.94
CA ARG A 52 17.72 17.36 13.38
C ARG A 52 17.10 16.06 13.92
N LYS A 53 15.88 16.16 14.47
CA LYS A 53 15.09 14.98 14.86
C LYS A 53 14.58 14.29 13.60
N LYS A 54 14.94 13.03 13.39
CA LYS A 54 14.41 12.22 12.28
C LYS A 54 13.03 11.68 12.67
N PHE A 55 11.99 12.05 11.92
CA PHE A 55 10.69 11.43 12.06
C PHE A 55 10.70 10.07 11.36
N LYS A 56 10.10 9.05 11.97
CA LYS A 56 9.99 7.75 11.33
C LYS A 56 8.84 7.81 10.33
N THR A 57 9.11 7.52 9.07
CA THR A 57 8.07 7.40 8.06
C THR A 57 7.61 5.95 8.00
N THR A 58 6.34 5.70 8.30
CA THR A 58 5.70 4.39 8.15
C THR A 58 4.85 4.40 6.87
N PRO A 59 4.94 3.37 6.00
CA PRO A 59 4.03 3.25 4.87
C PRO A 59 2.59 3.18 5.39
N SER A 60 1.71 4.02 4.83
CA SER A 60 0.32 4.17 5.29
C SER A 60 -0.65 3.19 4.62
N ALA A 61 -0.19 2.40 3.64
CA ALA A 61 -1.02 1.46 2.91
C ALA A 61 -0.24 0.16 2.69
N GLU A 62 -0.65 -0.90 3.40
CA GLU A 62 -0.29 -2.28 3.11
C GLU A 62 -1.59 -2.96 2.67
N ILE A 63 -1.74 -3.22 1.38
CA ILE A 63 -2.75 -4.18 0.92
C ILE A 63 -2.24 -5.53 1.41
N GLY A 64 -2.91 -6.07 2.43
CA GLY A 64 -2.57 -7.35 3.02
C GLY A 64 -2.57 -8.44 1.95
N SER A 65 -1.38 -8.83 1.51
CA SER A 65 -1.21 -10.09 0.81
C SER A 65 -1.43 -11.19 1.84
N TYR A 66 -2.57 -11.87 1.71
CA TYR A 66 -2.88 -13.16 2.30
C TYR A 66 -1.59 -13.98 2.55
N THR A 67 -1.08 -14.02 3.78
CA THR A 67 -0.27 -15.13 4.32
C THR A 67 0.15 -14.84 5.77
N THR A 68 -0.46 -15.57 6.69
CA THR A 68 0.04 -15.77 8.06
C THR A 68 1.30 -16.61 8.03
N ALA A 69 2.49 -15.99 8.09
CA ALA A 69 3.69 -16.64 8.61
C ALA A 69 4.79 -15.61 8.92
N GLY A 70 5.01 -15.33 10.21
CA GLY A 70 6.32 -14.86 10.68
C GLY A 70 6.39 -13.46 11.29
N ILE A 71 5.59 -13.19 12.33
CA ILE A 71 5.96 -12.18 13.32
C ILE A 71 7.27 -12.65 13.98
N ARG A 72 8.41 -12.05 13.63
CA ARG A 72 9.66 -12.21 14.39
C ARG A 72 10.14 -10.84 14.87
N ASN A 73 9.78 -10.54 16.12
CA ASN A 73 10.40 -9.47 16.91
C ASN A 73 11.91 -9.69 16.96
N LYS A 74 12.70 -8.73 16.45
CA LYS A 74 14.12 -8.61 16.82
C LYS A 74 14.27 -7.52 17.86
N SER A 75 14.55 -7.98 19.06
CA SER A 75 14.85 -7.26 20.29
C SER A 75 15.78 -6.07 20.11
N THR A 76 15.41 -4.97 20.75
CA THR A 76 16.21 -3.79 21.07
C THR A 76 17.51 -4.20 21.78
N GLY A 77 18.63 -4.20 21.05
CA GLY A 77 19.97 -4.32 21.61
C GLY A 77 20.38 -3.01 22.29
N ARG A 78 20.26 -2.98 23.61
CA ARG A 78 20.83 -1.99 24.53
C ARG A 78 22.35 -1.94 24.34
N LYS A 79 22.88 -0.79 23.90
CA LYS A 79 24.32 -0.50 23.93
C LYS A 79 24.77 -0.42 25.38
N GLU A 80 25.59 -1.37 25.82
CA GLU A 80 26.45 -1.16 26.97
C GLU A 80 27.84 -0.73 26.49
N ARG A 81 28.38 0.21 27.25
CA ARG A 81 29.58 1.00 27.01
C ARG A 81 30.81 0.16 27.34
N PHE A 82 31.81 0.19 26.47
CA PHE A 82 33.22 0.40 26.83
C PHE A 82 33.85 1.25 25.73
#